data_AF-A0A521VA36-F1
#
_entry.id   AF-A0A521VA36-F1
#
_cell.length_a   1.000
_cell.length_b   1.000
_cell.length_c   1.000
_cell.angle_alpha   90.00
_cell.angle_beta   90.00
_cell.angle_gamma   90.00
#
_symmetry.space_group_name_H-M   'P 1'
#
loop_
_entity.id
_entity.type
_entity.pdbx_description
1 polymer ?
#
loop_
_entity_poly.entity_id
_entity_poly.type
_entity_poly.pdbx_seq_one_letter_code
_entity_poly.pdbx_strand_id
1 'polypeptide(L)'
;NFDGLECRWQDIPSPHGETVSVMVRALAGDSASVYRDLIAKVREIYGSDEACHPIHPPNLRITLASRQLGNEVGVRALGHGRLGRWLYLMQTRFWVLVGWFFMNFGVRTSKTDWRRYKETLVRNADVRKFSDGFRQILAGNAAQRAALTAWLDERFARRELVYGLHVADRAHMTCLVFDYSGRHLHFIDGAAGGHFLAAKELKRRVAGLKTV
;
A
#
# COMPACT_ATOMS: atom_id res chain seq x y z
N ASN A 1 9.43 -9.20 -18.44
CA ASN A 1 8.01 -9.31 -18.84
C ASN A 1 7.21 -8.39 -17.92
N PHE A 2 6.45 -7.42 -18.48
CA PHE A 2 5.66 -6.43 -17.73
C PHE A 2 4.14 -6.59 -17.91
N ASP A 3 3.69 -7.72 -18.48
CA ASP A 3 2.32 -7.92 -18.96
C ASP A 3 1.25 -7.81 -17.85
N GLY A 4 1.62 -8.10 -16.60
CA GLY A 4 0.73 -8.00 -15.44
C GLY A 4 0.71 -6.65 -14.73
N LEU A 5 1.58 -5.69 -15.09
CA LEU A 5 1.59 -4.38 -14.45
C LEU A 5 0.52 -3.48 -15.08
N GLU A 6 -0.53 -3.19 -14.33
CA GLU A 6 -1.64 -2.32 -14.73
C GLU A 6 -2.27 -1.65 -13.50
N CYS A 7 -1.75 -0.50 -13.11
CA CYS A 7 -2.40 0.29 -12.06
C CYS A 7 -3.31 1.35 -12.69
N ARG A 8 -4.62 1.15 -12.54
CA ARG A 8 -5.67 2.08 -12.99
C ARG A 8 -6.37 2.78 -11.83
N TRP A 9 -5.89 2.59 -10.60
CA TRP A 9 -6.42 3.25 -9.42
C TRP A 9 -5.72 4.60 -9.19
N GLN A 10 -6.46 5.54 -8.63
CA GLN A 10 -5.88 6.76 -8.07
C GLN A 10 -5.24 6.44 -6.71
N ASP A 11 -4.41 7.37 -6.20
CA ASP A 11 -4.00 7.34 -4.80
C ASP A 11 -5.25 7.30 -3.90
N ILE A 12 -5.15 6.57 -2.79
CA ILE A 12 -6.28 6.21 -1.93
C ILE A 12 -6.20 7.09 -0.67
N PRO A 13 -7.09 8.08 -0.50
CA PRO A 13 -7.08 8.94 0.68
C PRO A 13 -7.23 8.12 1.96
N SER A 14 -6.46 8.46 3.00
CA SER A 14 -6.57 7.78 4.29
C SER A 14 -7.98 7.95 4.87
N PRO A 15 -8.62 6.87 5.34
CA PRO A 15 -9.94 6.96 5.97
C PRO A 15 -9.92 7.77 7.28
N HIS A 16 -8.76 7.89 7.93
CA HIS A 16 -8.59 8.51 9.25
C HIS A 16 -7.69 9.76 9.23
N GLY A 17 -7.28 10.20 8.03
CA GLY A 17 -6.44 11.38 7.81
C GLY A 17 -4.95 11.11 7.67
N GLU A 18 -4.41 10.05 8.29
CA GLU A 18 -3.01 9.66 8.15
C GLU A 18 -2.85 8.23 7.59
N THR A 19 -1.92 8.07 6.66
CA THR A 19 -1.36 6.79 6.22
C THR A 19 0.06 6.70 6.76
N VAL A 20 0.29 5.78 7.69
CA VAL A 20 1.53 5.64 8.44
C VAL A 20 2.31 4.44 7.92
N SER A 21 3.45 4.70 7.29
CA SER A 21 4.43 3.68 6.92
C SER A 21 5.33 3.39 8.10
N VAL A 22 5.24 2.21 8.71
CA VAL A 22 6.08 1.79 9.83
C VAL A 22 7.04 0.69 9.40
N MET A 23 8.29 0.79 9.86
CA MET A 23 9.31 -0.23 9.70
C MET A 23 10.00 -0.46 11.05
N VAL A 24 10.12 -1.71 11.47
CA VAL A 24 10.73 -2.09 12.75
C VAL A 24 11.68 -3.26 12.54
N ARG A 25 12.83 -3.23 13.20
CA ARG A 25 13.80 -4.32 13.23
C ARG A 25 14.25 -4.55 14.66
N ALA A 26 14.14 -5.79 15.14
CA ALA A 26 14.69 -6.17 16.44
C ALA A 26 16.23 -6.04 16.45
N LEU A 27 16.82 -5.59 17.56
CA LEU A 27 18.28 -5.36 17.66
C LEU A 27 19.03 -6.53 18.30
N ALA A 28 18.44 -7.22 19.28
CA ALA A 28 19.01 -8.39 19.93
C ALA A 28 17.90 -9.23 20.59
N GLY A 29 18.14 -10.53 20.80
CA GLY A 29 17.22 -11.44 21.50
C GLY A 29 16.15 -12.10 20.62
N ASP A 30 15.04 -12.51 21.24
CA ASP A 30 13.90 -13.15 20.56
C ASP A 30 13.12 -12.15 19.69
N SER A 31 13.53 -12.04 18.43
CA SER A 31 12.83 -11.19 17.45
C SER A 31 11.33 -11.49 17.34
N ALA A 32 10.90 -12.73 17.61
CA ALA A 32 9.49 -13.09 17.54
C ALA A 32 8.69 -12.44 18.69
N SER A 33 9.25 -12.34 19.90
CA SER A 33 8.58 -11.63 21.00
C SER A 33 8.40 -10.14 20.70
N VAL A 34 9.44 -9.48 20.19
CA VAL A 34 9.38 -8.06 19.78
C VAL A 34 8.28 -7.82 18.75
N TYR A 35 8.18 -8.69 17.73
CA TYR A 35 7.14 -8.53 16.70
C TYR A 35 5.74 -8.89 17.19
N ARG A 36 5.60 -9.88 18.10
CA ARG A 36 4.31 -10.17 18.76
C ARG A 36 3.82 -8.96 19.56
N ASP A 37 4.69 -8.37 20.36
CA ASP A 37 4.40 -7.17 21.15
C ASP A 37 4.02 -5.99 20.26
N LEU A 38 4.75 -5.78 19.16
CA LEU A 38 4.46 -4.73 18.19
C LEU A 38 3.06 -4.92 17.57
N ILE A 39 2.73 -6.13 17.12
CA ILE A 39 1.42 -6.42 16.52
C ILE A 39 0.31 -6.22 17.55
N ALA A 40 0.52 -6.67 18.79
CA ALA A 40 -0.44 -6.46 19.88
C ALA A 40 -0.65 -4.97 20.17
N LYS A 41 0.44 -4.19 20.24
CA LYS A 41 0.35 -2.74 20.49
C LYS A 41 -0.27 -1.98 19.32
N VAL A 42 0.02 -2.36 18.07
CA VAL A 42 -0.66 -1.82 16.89
C VAL A 42 -2.17 -2.10 16.98
N ARG A 43 -2.57 -3.32 17.35
CA ARG A 43 -3.98 -3.68 17.52
C ARG A 43 -4.65 -2.91 18.65
N GLU A 44 -3.96 -2.69 19.75
CA GLU A 44 -4.44 -1.88 20.88
C GLU A 44 -4.72 -0.42 20.46
N ILE A 45 -3.83 0.17 19.65
CA ILE A 45 -3.90 1.59 19.27
C ILE A 45 -4.81 1.83 18.06
N TYR A 46 -4.69 0.99 17.01
CA TYR A 46 -5.37 1.19 15.73
C TYR A 46 -6.62 0.32 15.55
N GLY A 47 -6.84 -0.68 16.41
CA GLY A 47 -7.96 -1.61 16.33
C GLY A 47 -7.66 -2.85 15.48
N SER A 48 -8.69 -3.41 14.85
CA SER A 48 -8.55 -4.62 14.01
C SER A 48 -7.72 -4.37 12.74
N ASP A 49 -7.34 -5.44 12.05
CA ASP A 49 -6.62 -5.34 10.78
C ASP A 49 -7.47 -4.63 9.71
N GLU A 50 -8.80 -4.72 9.79
CA GLU A 50 -9.74 -3.96 8.96
C GLU A 50 -9.82 -2.48 9.37
N ALA A 51 -9.83 -2.18 10.68
CA ALA A 51 -9.92 -0.81 11.19
C ALA A 51 -8.71 0.05 10.80
N CYS A 52 -7.53 -0.58 10.77
CA CYS A 52 -6.27 0.05 10.39
C CYS A 52 -5.91 -0.15 8.90
N HIS A 53 -6.81 -0.72 8.09
CA HIS A 53 -6.54 -1.03 6.70
C HIS A 53 -6.44 0.25 5.85
N PRO A 54 -5.34 0.47 5.09
CA PRO A 54 -5.15 1.69 4.30
C PRO A 54 -6.07 1.78 3.08
N ILE A 55 -6.69 0.66 2.67
CA ILE A 55 -7.65 0.63 1.57
C ILE A 55 -9.06 0.48 2.13
N HIS A 56 -9.89 1.49 1.90
CA HIS A 56 -11.32 1.44 2.16
C HIS A 56 -12.09 1.38 0.83
N PRO A 57 -12.92 0.35 0.55
CA PRO A 57 -13.57 0.17 -0.75
C PRO A 57 -14.37 1.36 -1.30
N PRO A 58 -15.07 2.15 -0.47
CA PRO A 58 -15.69 3.42 -0.87
C PRO A 58 -14.70 4.48 -1.38
N ASN A 59 -13.47 4.50 -0.89
CA ASN A 59 -12.45 5.49 -1.26
C ASN A 59 -11.72 5.14 -2.57
N LEU A 60 -11.90 3.92 -3.07
CA LEU A 60 -11.28 3.46 -4.30
C LEU A 60 -11.88 4.14 -5.54
N ARG A 61 -11.06 4.94 -6.22
CA ARG A 61 -11.41 5.65 -7.46
C ARG A 61 -10.51 5.21 -8.61
N ILE A 62 -11.11 4.92 -9.76
CA ILE A 62 -10.37 4.59 -10.98
C ILE A 62 -9.94 5.88 -11.68
N THR A 63 -8.83 5.85 -12.43
CA THR A 63 -8.35 6.99 -13.20
C THR A 63 -8.60 6.86 -14.70
N LEU A 64 -8.97 7.98 -15.31
CA LEU A 64 -8.99 8.19 -16.77
C LEU A 64 -7.91 9.20 -17.23
N ALA A 65 -7.15 9.75 -16.26
CA ALA A 65 -6.19 10.81 -16.52
C ALA A 65 -5.03 10.28 -17.36
N SER A 66 -4.72 10.96 -18.47
CA SER A 66 -3.66 10.57 -19.38
C SER A 66 -2.30 10.44 -18.69
N ARG A 67 -2.04 11.30 -17.69
CA ARG A 67 -0.77 11.28 -16.93
C ARG A 67 -0.61 10.00 -16.12
N GLN A 68 -1.67 9.50 -15.48
CA GLN A 68 -1.60 8.28 -14.67
C GLN A 68 -1.57 7.03 -15.56
N LEU A 69 -2.38 6.99 -16.62
CA LEU A 69 -2.36 5.89 -17.60
C LEU A 69 -1.10 5.90 -18.48
N GLY A 70 -0.43 7.04 -18.61
CA GLY A 70 0.74 7.22 -19.46
C GLY A 70 1.91 6.32 -19.09
N ASN A 71 2.05 5.92 -17.83
CA ASN A 71 3.05 4.95 -17.41
C ASN A 71 2.78 3.56 -17.99
N GLU A 72 1.53 3.08 -17.93
CA GLU A 72 1.11 1.81 -18.52
C GLU A 72 1.28 1.86 -20.05
N VAL A 73 0.78 2.92 -20.71
CA VAL A 73 0.93 3.11 -22.16
C VAL A 73 2.39 3.18 -22.57
N GLY A 74 3.22 3.87 -21.79
CA GLY A 74 4.64 4.04 -22.06
C GLY A 74 5.40 2.72 -22.09
N VAL A 75 5.02 1.77 -21.23
CA VAL A 75 5.62 0.42 -21.16
C VAL A 75 4.97 -0.54 -22.17
N ARG A 76 3.64 -0.58 -22.24
CA ARG A 76 2.90 -1.56 -23.07
C ARG A 76 2.97 -1.23 -24.57
N ALA A 77 3.11 0.05 -24.92
CA ALA A 77 3.24 0.52 -26.30
C ALA A 77 4.68 1.00 -26.60
N LEU A 78 5.68 0.37 -25.97
CA LEU A 78 7.09 0.51 -26.37
C LEU A 78 7.24 0.11 -27.85
N GLY A 79 7.93 0.94 -28.64
CA GLY A 79 8.11 0.71 -30.08
C GLY A 79 6.95 1.17 -30.98
N HIS A 80 5.80 1.55 -30.43
CA HIS A 80 4.71 2.12 -31.23
C HIS A 80 4.94 3.60 -31.55
N GLY A 81 4.49 4.04 -32.74
CA GLY A 81 4.43 5.46 -33.12
C GLY A 81 3.39 6.25 -32.32
N ARG A 82 3.32 7.57 -32.56
CA ARG A 82 2.42 8.49 -31.83
C ARG A 82 0.94 8.07 -31.91
N LEU A 83 0.49 7.63 -33.09
CA LEU A 83 -0.88 7.15 -33.30
C LEU A 83 -1.14 5.84 -32.53
N GLY A 84 -0.20 4.89 -32.55
CA GLY A 84 -0.33 3.63 -31.83
C GLY A 84 -0.44 3.82 -30.32
N ARG A 85 0.37 4.72 -29.75
CA ARG A 85 0.27 5.09 -28.32
C ARG A 85 -1.06 5.75 -27.98
N TRP A 86 -1.57 6.61 -28.86
CA TRP A 86 -2.87 7.24 -28.67
C TRP A 86 -4.03 6.24 -28.73
N LEU A 87 -4.01 5.31 -29.70
CA LEU A 87 -5.01 4.23 -29.80
C LEU A 87 -4.99 3.34 -28.55
N TYR A 88 -3.79 2.98 -28.08
CA TYR A 88 -3.63 2.20 -26.86
C TYR A 88 -4.21 2.95 -25.64
N LEU A 89 -3.93 4.24 -25.51
CA LEU A 89 -4.50 5.06 -24.44
C LEU A 89 -6.05 5.12 -24.49
N MET A 90 -6.64 5.26 -25.68
CA MET A 90 -8.11 5.24 -25.83
C MET A 90 -8.69 3.86 -25.48
N GLN A 91 -8.02 2.79 -25.89
CA GLN A 91 -8.40 1.42 -25.55
C GLN A 91 -8.33 1.19 -24.03
N THR A 92 -7.27 1.64 -23.35
CA THR A 92 -7.15 1.55 -21.88
C THR A 92 -8.28 2.29 -21.20
N ARG A 93 -8.64 3.50 -21.65
CA ARG A 93 -9.77 4.28 -21.12
C ARG A 93 -11.10 3.55 -21.28
N PHE A 94 -11.32 2.96 -22.45
CA PHE A 94 -12.51 2.16 -22.69
C PHE A 94 -12.62 1.02 -21.68
N TRP A 95 -11.54 0.25 -21.47
CA TRP A 95 -11.55 -0.84 -20.48
C TRP A 95 -11.71 -0.38 -19.04
N VAL A 96 -11.16 0.78 -18.67
CA VAL A 96 -11.41 1.41 -17.37
C VAL A 96 -12.91 1.69 -17.19
N LEU A 97 -13.58 2.28 -18.18
CA LEU A 97 -15.01 2.59 -18.13
C LEU A 97 -15.87 1.32 -18.03
N VAL A 98 -15.52 0.29 -18.78
CA VAL A 98 -16.19 -1.02 -18.71
C VAL A 98 -16.04 -1.63 -17.30
N GLY A 99 -14.83 -1.64 -16.75
CA GLY A 99 -14.58 -2.13 -15.40
C GLY A 99 -15.32 -1.32 -14.34
N TRP A 100 -15.33 0.01 -14.46
CA TRP A 100 -16.11 0.90 -13.60
C TRP A 100 -17.61 0.57 -13.63
N PHE A 101 -18.16 0.41 -14.83
CA PHE A 101 -19.57 0.04 -15.03
C PHE A 101 -19.87 -1.32 -14.38
N PHE A 102 -19.07 -2.36 -14.63
CA PHE A 102 -19.29 -3.68 -14.04
C PHE A 102 -19.22 -3.67 -12.51
N MET A 103 -18.29 -2.92 -11.91
CA MET A 103 -18.20 -2.78 -10.46
C MET A 103 -19.38 -2.00 -9.87
N ASN A 104 -19.84 -0.93 -10.53
CA ASN A 104 -20.92 -0.09 -10.01
C ASN A 104 -22.30 -0.74 -10.13
N PHE A 105 -22.55 -1.47 -11.22
CA PHE A 105 -23.82 -2.16 -11.47
C PHE A 105 -23.82 -3.62 -10.99
N GLY A 106 -22.72 -4.08 -10.39
CA GLY A 106 -22.61 -5.42 -9.83
C GLY A 106 -22.84 -6.52 -10.87
N VAL A 107 -22.24 -6.39 -12.05
CA VAL A 107 -22.40 -7.35 -13.14
C VAL A 107 -21.60 -8.62 -12.83
N ARG A 108 -22.22 -9.78 -13.01
CA ARG A 108 -21.50 -11.06 -12.99
C ARG A 108 -21.17 -11.47 -14.40
N THR A 109 -19.89 -11.62 -14.72
CA THR A 109 -19.45 -12.19 -16.00
C THR A 109 -19.16 -13.68 -15.83
N SER A 110 -18.91 -14.39 -16.93
CA SER A 110 -18.57 -15.82 -16.90
C SER A 110 -17.31 -16.14 -16.09
N LYS A 111 -16.38 -15.18 -15.97
CA LYS A 111 -15.09 -15.36 -15.30
C LYS A 111 -14.96 -14.61 -13.97
N THR A 112 -15.73 -13.55 -13.74
CA THR A 112 -15.53 -12.63 -12.61
C THR A 112 -16.85 -12.16 -12.03
N ASP A 113 -16.95 -12.23 -10.70
CA ASP A 113 -18.01 -11.54 -9.95
C ASP A 113 -17.51 -10.12 -9.57
N TRP A 114 -17.95 -9.12 -10.34
CA TRP A 114 -17.48 -7.74 -10.14
C TRP A 114 -18.05 -7.08 -8.88
N ARG A 115 -19.10 -7.64 -8.27
CA ARG A 115 -19.61 -7.18 -6.97
C ARG A 115 -18.56 -7.33 -5.88
N ARG A 116 -17.81 -8.43 -5.94
CA ARG A 116 -16.80 -8.80 -4.94
C ARG A 116 -15.40 -8.29 -5.29
N TYR A 117 -15.21 -7.66 -6.44
CA TYR A 117 -13.89 -7.29 -6.94
C TYR A 117 -13.12 -6.40 -5.95
N LYS A 118 -13.78 -5.36 -5.42
CA LYS A 118 -13.14 -4.45 -4.45
C LYS A 118 -12.77 -5.16 -3.14
N GLU A 119 -13.60 -6.08 -2.68
CA GLU A 119 -13.31 -6.87 -1.48
C GLU A 119 -12.13 -7.82 -1.71
N THR A 120 -12.09 -8.49 -2.86
CA THR A 120 -10.94 -9.34 -3.24
C THR A 120 -9.67 -8.50 -3.38
N LEU A 121 -9.76 -7.31 -3.96
CA LEU A 121 -8.64 -6.38 -4.05
C LEU A 121 -8.10 -6.00 -2.67
N VAL A 122 -8.97 -5.70 -1.70
CA VAL A 122 -8.57 -5.40 -0.31
C VAL A 122 -7.91 -6.60 0.33
N ARG A 123 -8.46 -7.82 0.19
CA ARG A 123 -7.85 -9.04 0.73
C ARG A 123 -6.49 -9.37 0.12
N ASN A 124 -6.30 -9.04 -1.15
CA ASN A 124 -5.05 -9.26 -1.88
C ASN A 124 -4.09 -8.06 -1.78
N ALA A 125 -4.37 -7.11 -0.88
CA ALA A 125 -3.48 -5.99 -0.62
C ALA A 125 -2.38 -6.38 0.37
N ASP A 126 -1.15 -6.21 -0.07
CA ASP A 126 0.04 -6.44 0.74
C ASP A 126 0.35 -5.20 1.59
N VAL A 127 -0.25 -5.17 2.78
CA VAL A 127 -0.15 -4.06 3.74
C VAL A 127 0.80 -4.34 4.91
N ARG A 128 1.15 -5.62 5.17
CA ARG A 128 2.01 -6.06 6.28
C ARG A 128 3.00 -7.12 5.79
N LYS A 129 4.30 -6.89 5.98
CA LYS A 129 5.41 -7.72 5.47
C LYS A 129 6.44 -8.01 6.54
N PHE A 130 7.05 -9.20 6.44
CA PHE A 130 8.21 -9.61 7.22
C PHE A 130 9.37 -9.91 6.27
N SER A 131 10.28 -8.96 6.09
CA SER A 131 11.43 -9.09 5.20
C SER A 131 12.55 -8.18 5.71
N ASP A 132 13.58 -8.77 6.30
CA ASP A 132 14.66 -8.09 7.04
C ASP A 132 14.18 -7.20 8.20
N GLY A 133 12.95 -7.44 8.67
CA GLY A 133 12.23 -6.65 9.66
C GLY A 133 10.72 -6.70 9.44
N PHE A 134 9.97 -6.09 10.35
CA PHE A 134 8.54 -5.85 10.22
C PHE A 134 8.29 -4.56 9.43
N ARG A 135 7.36 -4.60 8.48
CA ARG A 135 6.90 -3.46 7.70
C ARG A 135 5.38 -3.47 7.66
N GLN A 136 4.74 -2.33 7.92
CA GLN A 136 3.30 -2.21 7.75
C GLN A 136 2.91 -0.82 7.25
N ILE A 137 1.85 -0.74 6.46
CA ILE A 137 1.12 0.49 6.15
C ILE A 137 -0.16 0.49 6.98
N LEU A 138 -0.34 1.51 7.82
CA LEU A 138 -1.50 1.67 8.70
C LEU A 138 -2.30 2.90 8.27
N ALA A 139 -3.63 2.80 8.27
CA ALA A 139 -4.49 3.97 8.31
C ALA A 139 -4.83 4.31 9.76
N GLY A 140 -4.69 5.57 10.14
CA GLY A 140 -5.06 6.07 11.45
C GLY A 140 -5.02 7.58 11.52
N ASN A 141 -4.98 8.11 12.74
CA ASN A 141 -4.92 9.55 13.00
C ASN A 141 -3.65 9.93 13.79
N ALA A 142 -3.43 11.24 13.93
CA ALA A 142 -2.26 11.79 14.59
C ALA A 142 -2.09 11.31 16.05
N ALA A 143 -3.19 11.09 16.78
CA ALA A 143 -3.13 10.62 18.17
C ALA A 143 -2.68 9.15 18.23
N GLN A 144 -3.21 8.30 17.35
CA GLN A 144 -2.78 6.90 17.22
C GLN A 144 -1.31 6.79 16.81
N ARG A 145 -0.89 7.61 15.85
CA ARG A 145 0.53 7.70 15.47
C ARG A 145 1.39 8.11 16.66
N ALA A 146 1.03 9.17 17.37
CA ALA A 146 1.80 9.64 18.53
C ALA A 146 1.92 8.57 19.62
N ALA A 147 0.83 7.85 19.91
CA ALA A 147 0.84 6.74 20.86
C ALA A 147 1.79 5.61 20.44
N LEU A 148 1.77 5.23 19.16
CA LEU A 148 2.66 4.19 18.63
C LEU A 148 4.13 4.66 18.65
N THR A 149 4.39 5.91 18.28
CA THR A 149 5.73 6.51 18.32
C THR A 149 6.28 6.50 19.75
N ALA A 150 5.50 6.92 20.74
CA ALA A 150 5.93 6.92 22.15
C ALA A 150 6.32 5.52 22.63
N TRP A 151 5.53 4.50 22.29
CA TRP A 151 5.86 3.10 22.63
C TRP A 151 7.13 2.60 21.92
N LEU A 152 7.29 2.94 20.64
CA LEU A 152 8.47 2.58 19.87
C LEU A 152 9.74 3.28 20.39
N ASP A 153 9.62 4.53 20.85
CA ASP A 153 10.72 5.28 21.48
C ASP A 153 11.16 4.65 22.80
N GLU A 154 10.22 4.23 23.65
CA GLU A 154 10.51 3.53 24.90
C GLU A 154 11.29 2.22 24.63
N ARG A 155 10.86 1.45 23.63
CA ARG A 155 11.52 0.19 23.22
C ARG A 155 12.87 0.42 22.54
N PHE A 156 13.02 1.50 21.78
CA PHE A 156 14.29 1.92 21.21
C PHE A 156 15.29 2.34 22.29
N ALA A 157 14.85 3.09 23.31
CA ALA A 157 15.69 3.49 24.45
C ALA A 157 16.22 2.28 25.23
N ARG A 158 15.41 1.23 25.37
CA ARG A 158 15.81 -0.07 25.94
C ARG A 158 16.69 -0.93 25.01
N ARG A 159 16.99 -0.45 23.80
CA ARG A 159 17.76 -1.16 22.76
C ARG A 159 17.15 -2.51 22.33
N GLU A 160 15.84 -2.66 22.46
CA GLU A 160 15.12 -3.88 22.06
C GLU A 160 14.87 -3.93 20.55
N LEU A 161 14.57 -2.77 19.97
CA LEU A 161 14.26 -2.61 18.54
C LEU A 161 14.80 -1.30 18.01
N VAL A 162 14.86 -1.19 16.69
CA VAL A 162 15.04 0.07 15.96
C VAL A 162 13.92 0.22 14.96
N TYR A 163 13.44 1.45 14.76
CA TYR A 163 12.28 1.69 13.91
C TYR A 163 12.45 2.92 13.02
N GLY A 164 11.55 3.05 12.06
CA GLY A 164 11.33 4.25 11.26
C GLY A 164 9.86 4.38 10.89
N LEU A 165 9.40 5.62 10.80
CA LEU A 165 8.01 5.97 10.54
C LEU A 165 7.96 7.12 9.53
N HIS A 166 7.00 7.05 8.60
CA HIS A 166 6.68 8.15 7.71
C HIS A 166 5.17 8.31 7.59
N VAL A 167 4.71 9.56 7.50
CA VAL A 167 3.29 9.92 7.46
C VAL A 167 2.98 10.52 6.10
N ALA A 168 1.92 10.02 5.49
CA ALA A 168 1.29 10.59 4.31
C ALA A 168 -0.22 10.80 4.59
N ASP A 169 -0.91 11.47 3.69
CA ASP A 169 -2.37 11.66 3.71
C ASP A 169 -3.12 10.62 2.86
N ARG A 170 -2.40 9.78 2.11
CA ARG A 170 -2.95 8.78 1.19
C ARG A 170 -1.99 7.61 0.99
N ALA A 171 -2.57 6.48 0.61
CA ALA A 171 -1.84 5.29 0.18
C ALA A 171 -1.69 5.26 -1.35
N HIS A 172 -0.57 4.72 -1.82
CA HIS A 172 -0.30 4.44 -3.21
C HIS A 172 -0.36 2.94 -3.46
N MET A 173 -0.94 2.54 -4.59
CA MET A 173 -1.11 1.15 -4.98
C MET A 173 -0.32 0.84 -6.24
N THR A 174 0.41 -0.28 -6.24
CA THR A 174 1.00 -0.89 -7.44
C THR A 174 0.34 -2.23 -7.69
N CYS A 175 -0.27 -2.39 -8.87
CA CYS A 175 -1.07 -3.56 -9.22
C CYS A 175 -0.28 -4.54 -10.09
N LEU A 176 -0.29 -5.81 -9.69
CA LEU A 176 0.15 -6.95 -10.49
C LEU A 176 -1.06 -7.86 -10.74
N VAL A 177 -1.61 -7.82 -11.95
CA VAL A 177 -2.86 -8.48 -12.33
C VAL A 177 -2.57 -9.57 -13.37
N PHE A 178 -2.86 -10.82 -13.03
CA PHE A 178 -2.83 -11.94 -13.98
C PHE A 178 -4.24 -12.25 -14.51
N ASP A 179 -5.25 -12.11 -13.66
CA ASP A 179 -6.66 -12.02 -14.04
C ASP A 179 -7.47 -11.25 -12.99
N TYR A 180 -8.69 -10.88 -13.38
CA TYR A 180 -9.64 -10.18 -12.52
C TYR A 180 -10.52 -11.12 -11.67
N SER A 181 -10.34 -12.44 -11.77
CA SER A 181 -11.13 -13.45 -11.03
C SER A 181 -10.55 -13.76 -9.65
N GLY A 182 -9.33 -13.31 -9.37
CA GLY A 182 -8.70 -13.43 -8.05
C GLY A 182 -7.18 -13.56 -8.09
N ARG A 183 -6.57 -13.77 -9.28
CA ARG A 183 -5.10 -13.79 -9.43
C ARG A 183 -4.57 -12.38 -9.70
N HIS A 184 -4.64 -11.55 -8.68
CA HIS A 184 -4.09 -10.21 -8.67
C HIS A 184 -3.52 -9.89 -7.28
N LEU A 185 -2.36 -9.25 -7.23
CA LEU A 185 -1.68 -8.82 -6.01
C LEU A 185 -1.49 -7.31 -6.05
N HIS A 186 -1.73 -6.65 -4.92
CA HIS A 186 -1.65 -5.19 -4.83
C HIS A 186 -0.65 -4.80 -3.77
N PHE A 187 0.46 -4.18 -4.18
CA PHE A 187 1.44 -3.66 -3.24
C PHE A 187 1.02 -2.28 -2.78
N ILE A 188 0.93 -2.09 -1.47
CA ILE A 188 0.53 -0.82 -0.86
C ILE A 188 1.74 -0.16 -0.22
N ASP A 189 1.86 1.15 -0.45
CA ASP A 189 2.83 2.01 0.22
C ASP A 189 2.17 3.35 0.62
N GLY A 190 2.81 4.11 1.51
CA GLY A 190 2.44 5.50 1.74
C GLY A 190 2.83 6.36 0.54
N ALA A 191 1.99 7.34 0.19
CA ALA A 191 2.37 8.33 -0.82
C ALA A 191 3.53 9.21 -0.32
N ALA A 192 4.06 10.08 -1.19
CA ALA A 192 5.12 11.04 -0.88
C ALA A 192 6.43 10.43 -0.29
N GLY A 193 6.64 9.12 -0.47
CA GLY A 193 7.89 8.44 -0.12
C GLY A 193 7.71 7.25 0.83
N GLY A 194 6.58 7.12 1.52
CA GLY A 194 6.17 5.88 2.21
C GLY A 194 7.30 5.13 2.96
N HIS A 195 7.45 3.84 2.65
CA HIS A 195 8.46 2.97 3.22
C HIS A 195 9.90 3.43 2.94
N PHE A 196 10.17 4.14 1.85
CA PHE A 196 11.51 4.67 1.58
C PHE A 196 11.92 5.69 2.64
N LEU A 197 11.03 6.61 3.01
CA LEU A 197 11.31 7.61 4.05
C LEU A 197 11.32 6.99 5.45
N ALA A 198 10.45 6.02 5.74
CA ALA A 198 10.51 5.25 6.98
C ALA A 198 11.86 4.50 7.10
N ALA A 199 12.33 3.86 6.04
CA ALA A 199 13.62 3.18 6.02
C ALA A 199 14.80 4.14 6.20
N LYS A 200 14.72 5.36 5.65
CA LYS A 200 15.72 6.42 5.86
C LYS A 200 15.82 6.79 7.34
N GLU A 201 14.68 6.95 8.01
CA GLU A 201 14.64 7.26 9.44
C GLU A 201 15.21 6.11 10.28
N LEU A 202 14.84 4.86 9.98
CA LEU A 202 15.39 3.68 10.63
C LEU A 202 16.91 3.62 10.51
N LYS A 203 17.46 3.81 9.31
CA LYS A 203 18.91 3.82 9.07
C LYS A 203 19.61 4.93 9.86
N ARG A 204 18.99 6.11 10.00
CA ARG A 204 19.51 7.20 10.84
C ARG A 204 19.59 6.77 12.31
N ARG A 205 18.56 6.13 12.86
CA ARG A 205 18.58 5.61 14.24
C ARG A 205 19.66 4.54 14.42
N VAL A 206 19.83 3.64 13.45
CA VAL A 206 20.90 2.62 13.46
C VAL A 206 22.29 3.27 13.49
N ALA A 207 22.52 4.32 12.70
CA ALA A 207 23.80 5.03 12.72
C ALA A 207 24.09 5.66 14.09
N GLY A 208 23.08 6.25 14.73
CA GLY A 208 23.18 6.80 16.08
C GLY A 208 23.53 5.77 17.16
N LEU A 209 23.07 4.52 17.01
CA LEU A 209 23.44 3.43 17.92
C LEU A 209 24.91 3.00 17.80
N LYS A 210 25.55 3.20 16.64
CA LYS A 210 26.97 2.86 16.42
C LYS A 210 27.93 3.94 16.92
N THR A 211 27.42 5.13 17.22
CA THR A 211 28.22 6.29 17.65
C THR A 211 28.28 6.45 19.17
N VAL A 212 27.65 5.52 19.91
CA VAL A 212 27.65 5.42 21.38
C VAL A 212 28.33 4.12 21.78
#